data_AF-A0A915NTY8-F1
#
_entry.id   AF-A0A915NTY8-F1
#
_cell.length_a   1.000
_cell.length_b   1.000
_cell.length_c   1.000
_cell.angle_alpha   90.00
_cell.angle_beta   90.00
_cell.angle_gamma   90.00
#
_symmetry.space_group_name_H-M   'P 1'
#
loop_
_entity.id
_entity.type
_entity.pdbx_description
1 polymer ?
#
loop_
_entity_poly.entity_id
_entity_poly.type
_entity_poly.pdbx_seq_one_letter_code
_entity_poly.pdbx_strand_id
1 'polypeptide(L)'
;MVLIYKINLILFFNLLPLIFVFGELTRHFREFLDKNYGREVGGQLNRMDMGGYLYGSFGGKEGDNDTIINELYATTYADGGHTPFYMNELECSSVKQIREFILAVHNYTEKTVDIIAYSMGVAISRKSILGGHCVDTGEFLGEPLTEYIDTFVSVGGVAYGMEWCPKNLPACNMIDGMVCDSEYMMDINQAMAHDYIVGQVCCGHPCSELKNANLTIAMRYHDHVTVFTRTMPLQYSLVTNHSGADY
;
A
#
# COMPACT_ATOMS: atom_id res chain seq x y z
N MET A 1 1.46 5.32 0.92
CA MET A 1 2.87 5.71 1.11
C MET A 1 3.62 4.49 1.67
N VAL A 2 4.73 4.10 1.05
CA VAL A 2 5.65 3.02 1.48
C VAL A 2 7.06 3.61 1.47
N LEU A 3 7.85 3.47 2.54
CA LEU A 3 9.14 4.15 2.73
C LEU A 3 10.16 3.26 3.48
N ILE A 4 11.43 3.23 3.06
CA ILE A 4 12.58 2.75 3.85
C ILE A 4 13.82 3.62 3.57
N TYR A 5 14.55 3.95 4.63
CA TYR A 5 15.71 4.86 4.68
C TYR A 5 17.05 4.17 4.39
N LYS A 6 18.01 4.91 3.83
CA LYS A 6 19.45 4.57 3.88
C LYS A 6 20.20 5.61 4.72
N ILE A 7 20.70 5.19 5.88
CA ILE A 7 21.60 5.99 6.74
C ILE A 7 23.01 5.95 6.14
N ASN A 8 23.62 7.10 5.92
CA ASN A 8 25.07 7.24 5.99
C ASN A 8 25.42 8.52 6.78
N LEU A 9 26.13 8.29 7.88
CA LEU A 9 26.72 9.30 8.75
C LEU A 9 27.74 10.14 7.94
N ILE A 10 27.47 11.43 7.71
CA ILE A 10 28.51 12.40 7.33
C ILE A 10 28.39 13.61 8.27
N LEU A 11 29.43 13.76 9.10
CA LEU A 11 29.64 14.93 9.96
C LEU A 11 29.72 16.21 9.11
N PHE A 12 29.00 17.22 9.59
CA PHE A 12 28.84 18.55 9.03
C PHE A 12 30.14 19.17 8.49
N PHE A 13 30.15 19.50 7.20
CA PHE A 13 30.72 20.77 6.74
C PHE A 13 29.73 21.45 5.78
N ASN A 14 29.46 22.71 6.10
CA ASN A 14 28.56 23.63 5.42
C ASN A 14 28.74 23.61 3.90
N LEU A 15 27.74 23.08 3.20
CA LEU A 15 27.24 23.41 1.85
C LEU A 15 26.14 22.37 1.59
N LEU A 16 24.86 22.69 1.76
CA LEU A 16 23.78 21.78 1.38
C LEU A 16 23.88 21.52 -0.13
N PRO A 17 24.14 20.28 -0.62
CA PRO A 17 23.47 19.88 -1.83
C PRO A 17 22.03 19.56 -1.44
N LEU A 18 21.07 20.21 -2.09
CA LEU A 18 19.72 19.64 -2.23
C LEU A 18 19.90 18.24 -2.83
N ILE A 19 19.93 17.21 -1.99
CA ILE A 19 19.86 15.83 -2.46
C ILE A 19 18.41 15.66 -2.92
N PHE A 20 18.17 15.94 -4.20
CA PHE A 20 16.97 15.50 -4.90
C PHE A 20 17.03 13.97 -4.90
N VAL A 21 16.23 13.33 -4.05
CA VAL A 21 15.98 11.90 -4.16
C VAL A 21 15.05 11.75 -5.37
N PHE A 22 15.55 11.12 -6.43
CA PHE A 22 14.76 10.87 -7.64
C PHE A 22 13.75 9.76 -7.35
N GLY A 23 12.48 10.11 -7.10
CA GLY A 23 11.38 9.17 -6.94
C GLY A 23 10.83 8.66 -8.28
N GLU A 24 11.68 8.02 -9.08
CA GLU A 24 11.27 7.36 -10.33
C GLU A 24 11.67 5.88 -10.30
N LEU A 25 10.91 5.00 -10.96
CA LEU A 25 11.33 3.63 -11.23
C LEU A 25 12.66 3.67 -11.98
N THR A 26 13.61 2.81 -11.66
CA THR A 26 14.90 2.82 -12.37
C THR A 26 14.71 2.54 -13.85
N ARG A 27 15.64 3.04 -14.68
CA ARG A 27 15.59 2.77 -16.12
C ARG A 27 15.46 1.26 -16.41
N HIS A 28 16.19 0.43 -15.66
CA HIS A 28 16.15 -1.02 -15.84
C HIS A 28 14.75 -1.59 -15.58
N PHE A 29 14.07 -1.17 -14.52
CA PHE A 29 12.73 -1.67 -14.25
C PHE A 29 11.69 -1.09 -15.23
N ARG A 30 11.82 0.18 -15.64
CA ARG A 30 10.97 0.77 -16.70
C ARG A 30 11.11 0.04 -18.04
N GLU A 31 12.33 -0.28 -18.45
CA GLU A 31 12.57 -1.06 -19.67
C GLU A 31 11.97 -2.47 -19.59
N PHE A 32 12.02 -3.10 -18.40
CA PHE A 32 11.33 -4.35 -18.15
C PHE A 32 9.80 -4.20 -18.27
N LEU A 33 9.21 -3.16 -17.69
CA LEU A 33 7.78 -2.90 -17.78
C LEU A 33 7.34 -2.67 -19.23
N ASP A 34 8.03 -1.78 -19.94
CA ASP A 34 7.74 -1.46 -21.34
C ASP A 34 7.84 -2.69 -22.24
N LYS A 35 8.81 -3.58 -21.97
CA LYS A 35 9.04 -4.80 -22.74
C LYS A 35 7.98 -5.88 -22.49
N ASN A 36 7.56 -6.06 -21.24
CA ASN A 36 6.68 -7.19 -20.86
C ASN A 36 5.20 -6.83 -20.75
N TYR A 37 4.89 -5.55 -20.47
CA TYR A 37 3.53 -5.06 -20.24
C TYR A 37 3.13 -3.95 -21.23
N GLY A 38 4.09 -3.41 -21.98
CA GLY A 38 3.87 -2.30 -22.92
C GLY A 38 4.02 -0.92 -22.26
N ARG A 39 4.30 0.09 -23.09
CA ARG A 39 4.60 1.46 -22.62
C ARG A 39 3.45 2.14 -21.89
N GLU A 40 2.21 1.79 -22.22
CA GLU A 40 1.03 2.35 -21.57
C GLU A 40 0.96 1.91 -20.11
N VAL A 41 1.01 0.60 -19.86
CA VAL A 41 1.05 0.02 -18.51
C VAL A 41 2.32 0.47 -17.78
N GLY A 42 3.48 0.45 -18.46
CA GLY A 42 4.73 0.96 -17.89
C GLY A 42 4.63 2.41 -17.44
N GLY A 43 3.98 3.28 -18.23
CA GLY A 43 3.72 4.67 -17.87
C GLY A 43 2.77 4.81 -16.68
N GLN A 44 1.68 4.03 -16.65
CA GLN A 44 0.72 4.01 -15.55
C GLN A 44 1.35 3.54 -14.23
N LEU A 45 2.20 2.51 -14.26
CA LEU A 45 2.89 2.01 -13.06
C LEU A 45 4.02 2.92 -12.60
N ASN A 46 4.68 3.64 -13.52
CA ASN A 46 5.74 4.59 -13.17
C ASN A 46 5.20 5.85 -12.46
N ARG A 47 3.94 6.20 -12.71
CA ARG A 47 3.26 7.34 -12.07
C ARG A 47 3.91 8.70 -12.27
N MET A 48 4.32 8.95 -13.51
CA MET A 48 4.85 10.27 -13.91
C MET A 48 3.78 11.37 -13.94
N ASP A 49 2.50 11.00 -14.02
CA ASP A 49 1.34 11.90 -13.90
C ASP A 49 1.33 12.67 -12.57
N MET A 50 1.97 12.10 -11.53
CA MET A 50 2.02 12.65 -10.17
C MET A 50 3.08 13.75 -9.97
N GLY A 51 3.50 14.41 -11.05
CA GLY A 51 4.47 15.51 -11.02
C GLY A 51 5.94 15.07 -11.00
N GLY A 52 6.22 13.76 -11.06
CA GLY A 52 7.57 13.20 -11.03
C GLY A 52 8.36 13.54 -9.75
N TYR A 53 9.41 12.79 -9.46
CA TYR A 53 10.38 13.05 -8.38
C TYR A 53 9.90 12.95 -6.92
N LEU A 54 8.69 13.40 -6.56
CA LEU A 54 8.21 13.45 -5.16
C LEU A 54 7.03 12.52 -4.84
N TYR A 55 6.22 12.15 -5.83
CA TYR A 55 4.95 11.40 -5.62
C TYR A 55 4.74 10.23 -6.62
N GLY A 56 5.75 9.92 -7.43
CA GLY A 56 5.74 8.81 -8.39
C GLY A 56 6.15 7.47 -7.76
N SER A 57 6.15 6.41 -8.57
CA SER A 57 6.65 5.11 -8.14
C SER A 57 8.18 5.07 -8.20
N PHE A 58 8.82 4.30 -7.32
CA PHE A 58 10.28 4.11 -7.35
C PHE A 58 10.66 2.67 -7.00
N GLY A 59 11.86 2.26 -7.42
CA GLY A 59 12.40 0.90 -7.25
C GLY A 59 13.00 0.32 -8.53
N GLY A 60 13.67 -0.81 -8.41
CA GLY A 60 14.37 -1.49 -9.49
C GLY A 60 15.90 -1.40 -9.38
N LYS A 61 16.59 -2.23 -10.16
CA LYS A 61 18.06 -2.25 -10.22
C LYS A 61 18.65 -0.99 -10.82
N GLU A 62 19.86 -0.62 -10.41
CA GLU A 62 20.63 0.43 -11.09
C GLU A 62 21.13 -0.02 -12.48
N GLY A 63 21.41 -1.32 -12.65
CA GLY A 63 21.81 -1.94 -13.92
C GLY A 63 21.89 -3.47 -13.85
N ASP A 64 22.24 -4.13 -14.96
CA ASP A 64 22.14 -5.60 -15.10
C ASP A 64 22.99 -6.39 -14.08
N ASN A 65 24.12 -5.82 -13.66
CA ASN A 65 25.05 -6.44 -12.71
C ASN A 65 24.61 -6.27 -11.24
N ASP A 66 23.55 -5.51 -10.98
CA ASP A 66 23.02 -5.30 -9.64
C ASP A 66 22.29 -6.55 -9.14
N THR A 67 22.50 -6.86 -7.87
CA THR A 67 21.91 -8.02 -7.22
C THR A 67 20.73 -7.57 -6.36
N ILE A 68 19.56 -8.19 -6.58
CA ILE A 68 18.35 -7.88 -5.82
C ILE A 68 18.50 -8.43 -4.40
N ILE A 69 18.97 -7.59 -3.49
CA ILE A 69 19.05 -7.90 -2.05
C ILE A 69 18.29 -6.79 -1.33
N ASN A 70 17.05 -7.09 -0.93
CA ASN A 70 16.16 -6.16 -0.19
C ASN A 70 15.91 -4.83 -0.92
N GLU A 71 15.52 -4.91 -2.20
CA GLU A 71 15.13 -3.74 -2.98
C GLU A 71 13.76 -3.21 -2.52
N LEU A 72 13.67 -1.90 -2.33
CA LEU A 72 12.41 -1.23 -2.01
C LEU A 72 11.71 -0.78 -3.29
N TYR A 73 10.44 -1.18 -3.40
CA TYR A 73 9.51 -0.68 -4.40
C TYR A 73 8.40 0.07 -3.69
N ALA A 74 8.01 1.22 -4.22
CA ALA A 74 6.90 1.97 -3.68
C ALA A 74 6.07 2.57 -4.80
N THR A 75 4.78 2.69 -4.53
CA THR A 75 3.81 3.35 -5.40
C THR A 75 2.72 3.99 -4.54
N THR A 76 1.80 4.69 -5.20
CA THR A 76 0.60 5.25 -4.61
C THR A 76 -0.61 4.90 -5.46
N TYR A 77 -1.80 5.05 -4.90
CA TYR A 77 -3.09 4.82 -5.55
C TYR A 77 -3.77 6.15 -5.86
N ALA A 78 -4.88 6.10 -6.61
CA ALA A 78 -5.65 7.26 -7.05
C ALA A 78 -4.72 8.37 -7.61
N ASP A 79 -4.97 9.63 -7.29
CA ASP A 79 -4.15 10.77 -7.69
C ASP A 79 -3.12 11.19 -6.63
N GLY A 80 -2.65 10.23 -5.80
CA GLY A 80 -1.59 10.45 -4.82
C GLY A 80 -1.85 11.57 -3.80
N GLY A 81 -3.11 11.92 -3.57
CA GLY A 81 -3.53 12.89 -2.55
C GLY A 81 -3.82 14.29 -3.09
N HIS A 82 -3.94 14.46 -4.41
CA HIS A 82 -4.45 15.69 -5.00
C HIS A 82 -5.94 15.86 -4.70
N THR A 83 -6.69 14.77 -4.74
CA THR A 83 -8.09 14.74 -4.35
C THR A 83 -8.18 14.64 -2.82
N PRO A 84 -9.00 15.48 -2.15
CA PRO A 84 -9.18 15.40 -0.72
C PRO A 84 -9.62 14.01 -0.27
N PHE A 85 -9.21 13.60 0.94
CA PHE A 85 -9.50 12.26 1.49
C PHE A 85 -10.96 11.83 1.32
N TYR A 86 -11.92 12.69 1.67
CA TYR A 86 -13.35 12.36 1.60
C TYR A 86 -13.95 12.32 0.18
N MET A 87 -13.15 12.65 -0.83
CA MET A 87 -13.52 12.62 -2.24
C MET A 87 -12.82 11.49 -3.00
N ASN A 88 -12.13 10.56 -2.31
CA ASN A 88 -11.54 9.37 -2.92
C ASN A 88 -12.25 8.10 -2.43
N GLU A 89 -12.81 7.36 -3.36
CA GLU A 89 -13.35 6.02 -3.18
C GLU A 89 -12.25 4.94 -3.29
N LEU A 90 -12.61 3.70 -2.95
CA LEU A 90 -11.74 2.53 -3.10
C LEU A 90 -11.89 1.91 -4.50
N GLU A 91 -11.79 2.75 -5.54
CA GLU A 91 -12.10 2.40 -6.93
C GLU A 91 -11.33 1.17 -7.45
N CYS A 92 -11.97 0.40 -8.35
CA CYS A 92 -11.35 -0.73 -9.04
C CYS A 92 -10.07 -0.34 -9.81
N SER A 93 -10.02 0.89 -10.34
CA SER A 93 -8.86 1.45 -11.04
C SER A 93 -7.59 1.39 -10.19
N SER A 94 -7.69 1.83 -8.94
CA SER A 94 -6.62 1.83 -7.94
C SER A 94 -6.24 0.41 -7.53
N VAL A 95 -7.23 -0.47 -7.36
CA VAL A 95 -7.00 -1.89 -7.04
C VAL A 95 -6.23 -2.60 -8.14
N LYS A 96 -6.62 -2.39 -9.41
CA LYS A 96 -5.94 -2.96 -10.59
C LYS A 96 -4.52 -2.47 -10.70
N GLN A 97 -4.30 -1.16 -10.56
CA GLN A 97 -2.98 -0.55 -10.56
C GLN A 97 -2.06 -1.19 -9.50
N ILE A 98 -2.51 -1.27 -8.25
CA ILE A 98 -1.69 -1.84 -7.16
C ILE A 98 -1.44 -3.34 -7.40
N ARG A 99 -2.44 -4.07 -7.89
CA ARG A 99 -2.31 -5.49 -8.22
C ARG A 99 -1.29 -5.73 -9.33
N GLU A 100 -1.35 -4.95 -10.40
CA GLU A 100 -0.39 -4.99 -11.51
C GLU A 100 1.02 -4.64 -11.05
N PHE A 101 1.16 -3.65 -10.15
CA PHE A 101 2.46 -3.30 -9.58
C PHE A 101 3.06 -4.45 -8.76
N ILE A 102 2.27 -5.11 -7.91
CA ILE A 102 2.70 -6.28 -7.13
C ILE A 102 3.19 -7.39 -8.07
N LEU A 103 2.40 -7.72 -9.10
CA LEU A 103 2.76 -8.75 -10.08
C LEU A 103 4.01 -8.37 -10.88
N ALA A 104 4.17 -7.10 -11.25
CA ALA A 104 5.36 -6.64 -11.95
C ALA A 104 6.62 -6.74 -11.10
N VAL A 105 6.54 -6.39 -9.81
CA VAL A 105 7.66 -6.55 -8.87
C VAL A 105 7.98 -8.03 -8.65
N HIS A 106 6.97 -8.88 -8.45
CA HIS A 106 7.16 -10.33 -8.35
C HIS A 106 7.87 -10.89 -9.58
N ASN A 107 7.37 -10.58 -10.78
CA ASN A 107 7.94 -11.08 -12.04
C ASN A 107 9.32 -10.51 -12.36
N TYR A 108 9.59 -9.27 -11.96
CA TYR A 108 10.89 -8.64 -12.16
C TYR A 108 11.96 -9.21 -11.22
N THR A 109 11.58 -9.49 -9.98
CA THR A 109 12.49 -9.97 -8.94
C THR A 109 12.60 -11.49 -8.88
N GLU A 110 11.61 -12.20 -9.44
CA GLU A 110 11.40 -13.65 -9.30
C GLU A 110 11.33 -14.11 -7.83
N LYS A 111 10.77 -13.26 -6.97
CA LYS A 111 10.66 -13.48 -5.52
C LYS A 111 9.25 -13.20 -5.02
N THR A 112 8.87 -13.82 -3.89
CA THR A 112 7.70 -13.36 -3.13
C THR A 112 7.89 -11.92 -2.67
N VAL A 113 6.78 -11.22 -2.46
CA VAL A 113 6.76 -9.79 -2.14
C VAL A 113 6.27 -9.57 -0.72
N ASP A 114 6.98 -8.73 0.02
CA ASP A 114 6.51 -8.18 1.29
C ASP A 114 5.88 -6.80 1.07
N ILE A 115 4.72 -6.59 1.67
CA ILE A 115 3.92 -5.39 1.45
C ILE A 115 3.66 -4.70 2.78
N ILE A 116 4.05 -3.43 2.87
CA ILE A 116 3.63 -2.52 3.95
C ILE A 116 2.61 -1.57 3.34
N ALA A 117 1.35 -1.63 3.81
CA ALA A 117 0.30 -0.74 3.37
C ALA A 117 -0.10 0.22 4.50
N TYR A 118 -0.41 1.47 4.12
CA TYR A 118 -0.74 2.54 5.07
C TYR A 118 -2.05 3.24 4.70
N SER A 119 -2.85 3.58 5.72
CA SER A 119 -4.10 4.33 5.54
C SER A 119 -5.08 3.60 4.61
N MET A 120 -5.76 4.31 3.72
CA MET A 120 -6.64 3.77 2.67
C MET A 120 -5.97 2.69 1.80
N GLY A 121 -4.64 2.78 1.62
CA GLY A 121 -3.86 1.78 0.90
C GLY A 121 -3.95 0.37 1.48
N VAL A 122 -4.32 0.21 2.75
CA VAL A 122 -4.54 -1.12 3.36
C VAL A 122 -5.71 -1.83 2.70
N ALA A 123 -6.86 -1.16 2.56
CA ALA A 123 -8.05 -1.75 1.95
C ALA A 123 -7.80 -2.05 0.46
N ILE A 124 -7.20 -1.10 -0.26
CA ILE A 124 -6.83 -1.25 -1.68
C ILE A 124 -5.88 -2.44 -1.87
N SER A 125 -4.78 -2.48 -1.12
CA SER A 125 -3.79 -3.56 -1.26
C SER A 125 -4.36 -4.91 -0.86
N ARG A 126 -5.21 -4.96 0.18
CA ARG A 126 -5.88 -6.19 0.59
C ARG A 126 -6.80 -6.71 -0.53
N LYS A 127 -7.57 -5.86 -1.18
CA LYS A 127 -8.38 -6.24 -2.35
C LYS A 127 -7.50 -6.68 -3.52
N SER A 128 -6.40 -5.99 -3.80
CA SER A 128 -5.43 -6.37 -4.84
C SER A 128 -4.84 -7.76 -4.61
N ILE A 129 -4.57 -8.13 -3.35
CA ILE A 129 -4.06 -9.46 -2.97
C ILE A 129 -5.16 -10.52 -3.06
N LEU A 130 -6.36 -10.26 -2.52
CA LEU A 130 -7.46 -11.22 -2.50
C LEU A 130 -8.04 -11.50 -3.89
N GLY A 131 -7.98 -10.53 -4.82
CA GLY A 131 -8.53 -10.69 -6.17
C GLY A 131 -10.07 -10.73 -6.18
N GLY A 132 -10.64 -11.58 -7.04
CA GLY A 132 -12.09 -11.67 -7.24
C GLY A 132 -12.65 -10.54 -8.10
N HIS A 133 -13.93 -10.21 -7.91
CA HIS A 133 -14.58 -9.13 -8.66
C HIS A 133 -14.51 -7.79 -7.93
N CYS A 134 -14.31 -6.69 -8.66
CA CYS A 134 -14.51 -5.35 -8.15
C CYS A 134 -16.00 -5.10 -7.84
N VAL A 135 -16.30 -4.46 -6.71
CA VAL A 135 -17.70 -4.24 -6.25
C VAL A 135 -18.40 -3.12 -7.02
N ASP A 136 -17.65 -2.12 -7.47
CA ASP A 136 -18.08 -0.95 -8.24
C ASP A 136 -18.27 -1.26 -9.73
N THR A 137 -17.29 -1.95 -10.36
CA THR A 137 -17.31 -2.20 -11.82
C THR A 137 -17.70 -3.62 -12.21
N GLY A 138 -17.63 -4.59 -11.29
CA GLY A 138 -17.81 -6.01 -11.59
C GLY A 138 -16.65 -6.66 -12.34
N GLU A 139 -15.59 -5.92 -12.67
CA GLU A 139 -14.41 -6.45 -13.37
C GLU A 139 -13.72 -7.54 -12.55
N PHE A 140 -13.30 -8.61 -13.21
CA PHE A 140 -12.58 -9.71 -12.57
C PHE A 140 -11.09 -9.39 -12.50
N LEU A 141 -10.54 -9.30 -11.29
CA LEU A 141 -9.13 -9.03 -11.01
C LEU A 141 -8.25 -10.27 -11.21
N GLY A 142 -8.85 -11.46 -11.19
CA GLY A 142 -8.14 -12.74 -11.16
C GLY A 142 -8.16 -13.41 -9.78
N GLU A 143 -7.50 -14.56 -9.70
CA GLU A 143 -7.36 -15.35 -8.47
C GLU A 143 -6.50 -14.64 -7.39
N PRO A 144 -6.59 -15.05 -6.12
CA PRO A 144 -5.76 -14.47 -5.06
C PRO A 144 -4.26 -14.57 -5.35
N LEU A 145 -3.48 -13.52 -5.03
CA LEU A 145 -2.02 -13.49 -5.16
C LEU A 145 -1.30 -14.10 -3.95
N THR A 146 -1.99 -14.84 -3.09
CA THR A 146 -1.46 -15.28 -1.79
C THR A 146 -0.19 -16.13 -1.90
N GLU A 147 0.05 -16.79 -3.03
CA GLU A 147 1.29 -17.53 -3.29
C GLU A 147 2.49 -16.64 -3.63
N TYR A 148 2.26 -15.39 -4.05
CA TYR A 148 3.31 -14.42 -4.39
C TYR A 148 3.58 -13.43 -3.24
N ILE A 149 2.79 -13.48 -2.16
CA ILE A 149 2.95 -12.61 -1.00
C ILE A 149 3.53 -13.41 0.15
N ASP A 150 4.64 -12.93 0.72
CA ASP A 150 5.20 -13.51 1.93
C ASP A 150 4.59 -12.84 3.17
N THR A 151 4.82 -11.54 3.37
CA THR A 151 4.29 -10.78 4.50
C THR A 151 3.44 -9.58 4.06
N PHE A 152 2.31 -9.36 4.74
CA PHE A 152 1.48 -8.17 4.57
C PHE A 152 1.29 -7.44 5.91
N VAL A 153 1.80 -6.21 5.99
CA VAL A 153 1.74 -5.35 7.17
C VAL A 153 0.74 -4.21 6.92
N SER A 154 -0.28 -4.13 7.77
CA SER A 154 -1.25 -3.02 7.80
C SER A 154 -0.83 -1.99 8.85
N VAL A 155 -0.71 -0.72 8.44
CA VAL A 155 -0.34 0.39 9.32
C VAL A 155 -1.43 1.47 9.26
N GLY A 156 -2.10 1.75 10.37
CA GLY A 156 -3.07 2.85 10.45
C GLY A 156 -4.19 2.79 9.39
N GLY A 157 -4.49 1.62 8.84
CA GLY A 157 -5.43 1.47 7.72
C GLY A 157 -6.89 1.33 8.11
N VAL A 158 -7.75 1.38 7.09
CA VAL A 158 -9.22 1.21 7.15
C VAL A 158 -9.62 -0.22 6.78
N ALA A 159 -9.01 -1.22 7.42
CA ALA A 159 -9.19 -2.63 7.06
C ALA A 159 -10.64 -3.12 7.22
N TYR A 160 -11.38 -2.54 8.16
CA TYR A 160 -12.79 -2.82 8.42
C TYR A 160 -13.71 -1.62 8.14
N GLY A 161 -13.16 -0.53 7.61
CA GLY A 161 -13.87 0.73 7.39
C GLY A 161 -13.66 1.76 8.51
N MET A 162 -14.40 2.85 8.40
CA MET A 162 -14.39 4.01 9.28
C MET A 162 -15.77 4.13 9.95
N GLU A 163 -15.81 4.00 11.27
CA GLU A 163 -17.05 3.97 12.05
C GLU A 163 -17.91 5.23 11.85
N TRP A 164 -17.28 6.40 11.77
CA TRP A 164 -17.94 7.69 11.63
C TRP A 164 -17.79 8.29 10.23
N CYS A 165 -17.82 7.44 9.18
CA CYS A 165 -17.72 7.89 7.79
C CYS A 165 -19.04 8.57 7.34
N PRO A 166 -19.03 9.86 6.96
CA PRO A 166 -20.26 10.56 6.59
C PRO A 166 -20.81 10.05 5.25
N LYS A 167 -21.94 9.32 5.27
CA LYS A 167 -22.54 8.65 4.08
C LYS A 167 -22.85 9.58 2.88
N ASN A 168 -22.87 10.90 3.08
CA ASN A 168 -23.07 11.90 2.03
C ASN A 168 -21.77 12.29 1.29
N LEU A 169 -20.62 11.74 1.69
CA LEU A 169 -19.33 11.98 1.06
C LEU A 169 -18.96 10.80 0.15
N PRO A 170 -18.34 11.06 -1.01
CA PRO A 170 -18.01 10.00 -1.98
C PRO A 170 -17.20 8.84 -1.36
N ALA A 171 -16.16 9.16 -0.58
CA ALA A 171 -15.31 8.18 0.12
C ALA A 171 -16.04 7.30 1.16
N CYS A 172 -17.30 7.59 1.46
CA CYS A 172 -18.13 6.93 2.48
C CYS A 172 -19.42 6.37 1.90
N ASN A 173 -19.47 6.11 0.59
CA ASN A 173 -20.63 5.50 -0.03
C ASN A 173 -20.75 3.99 0.31
N MET A 174 -21.92 3.39 0.03
CA MET A 174 -22.24 2.00 0.40
C MET A 174 -21.68 0.93 -0.55
N ILE A 175 -21.07 1.31 -1.67
CA ILE A 175 -20.53 0.40 -2.69
C ILE A 175 -19.03 0.22 -2.44
N ASP A 176 -18.22 1.21 -2.84
CA ASP A 176 -16.76 1.24 -2.77
C ASP A 176 -16.22 2.27 -1.76
N GLY A 177 -17.07 2.73 -0.84
CA GLY A 177 -16.69 3.61 0.24
C GLY A 177 -16.17 2.88 1.48
N MET A 178 -15.68 3.67 2.44
CA MET A 178 -15.09 3.20 3.69
C MET A 178 -16.09 3.07 4.85
N VAL A 179 -17.40 3.13 4.61
CA VAL A 179 -18.36 2.80 5.67
C VAL A 179 -18.28 1.32 6.03
N CYS A 180 -18.49 0.99 7.30
CA CYS A 180 -18.37 -0.39 7.82
C CYS A 180 -19.18 -1.43 7.03
N ASP A 181 -20.33 -1.02 6.52
CA ASP A 181 -21.33 -1.84 5.86
C ASP A 181 -21.27 -1.72 4.33
N SER A 182 -20.22 -1.12 3.75
CA SER A 182 -20.09 -1.05 2.30
C SER A 182 -19.84 -2.43 1.68
N GLU A 183 -20.25 -2.60 0.42
CA GLU A 183 -19.96 -3.81 -0.35
C GLU A 183 -18.46 -4.13 -0.36
N TYR A 184 -17.61 -3.11 -0.47
CA TYR A 184 -16.16 -3.25 -0.41
C TYR A 184 -15.67 -3.81 0.92
N MET A 185 -16.14 -3.26 2.06
CA MET A 185 -15.71 -3.73 3.38
C MET A 185 -16.18 -5.16 3.65
N MET A 186 -17.36 -5.52 3.16
CA MET A 186 -17.84 -6.90 3.21
C MET A 186 -17.02 -7.84 2.34
N ASP A 187 -16.64 -7.41 1.14
CA ASP A 187 -15.86 -8.20 0.18
C ASP A 187 -14.46 -8.54 0.71
N ILE A 188 -13.70 -7.56 1.22
CA ILE A 188 -12.33 -7.80 1.71
C ILE A 188 -12.27 -8.52 3.07
N ASN A 189 -13.40 -8.65 3.77
CA ASN A 189 -13.49 -9.27 5.09
C ASN A 189 -14.35 -10.54 5.15
N GLN A 190 -15.12 -10.89 4.11
CA GLN A 190 -15.94 -12.11 4.04
C GLN A 190 -16.79 -12.40 5.32
N ALA A 191 -17.33 -11.38 6.01
CA ALA A 191 -18.44 -11.42 7.00
C ALA A 191 -18.54 -10.11 7.82
N MET A 192 -19.77 -9.77 8.25
CA MET A 192 -20.13 -8.59 9.04
C MET A 192 -19.65 -8.66 10.50
N ALA A 193 -19.16 -7.54 11.03
CA ALA A 193 -19.11 -7.27 12.46
C ALA A 193 -19.90 -5.99 12.77
N HIS A 194 -20.94 -6.12 13.59
CA HIS A 194 -21.72 -5.01 14.12
C HIS A 194 -21.58 -5.00 15.65
N ASP A 195 -21.10 -3.90 16.23
CA ASP A 195 -21.38 -3.52 17.62
C ASP A 195 -21.16 -2.02 17.85
N TYR A 196 -21.82 -1.49 18.89
CA TYR A 196 -22.05 -0.09 19.24
C TYR A 196 -21.11 0.38 20.38
N ILE A 197 -19.78 0.47 20.19
CA ILE A 197 -18.91 1.18 21.17
C ILE A 197 -17.75 1.93 20.50
N VAL A 198 -17.72 3.24 20.77
CA VAL A 198 -16.81 4.24 20.20
C VAL A 198 -15.46 4.30 20.91
N GLY A 199 -14.36 4.39 20.14
CA GLY A 199 -13.15 5.11 20.60
C GLY A 199 -11.77 4.58 20.18
N GLN A 200 -11.62 3.29 19.84
CA GLN A 200 -10.40 2.69 19.26
C GLN A 200 -10.73 1.49 18.35
N VAL A 201 -12.03 1.30 18.11
CA VAL A 201 -12.64 0.17 17.45
C VAL A 201 -13.35 0.75 16.24
N CYS A 202 -12.95 0.39 15.03
CA CYS A 202 -13.66 0.69 13.80
C CYS A 202 -14.47 -0.54 13.41
N CYS A 203 -15.79 -0.38 13.38
CA CYS A 203 -16.69 -1.43 12.88
C CYS A 203 -16.57 -2.75 13.67
N GLY A 204 -16.47 -2.65 15.00
CA GLY A 204 -16.32 -3.81 15.89
C GLY A 204 -14.90 -4.40 15.99
N HIS A 205 -13.91 -3.86 15.26
CA HIS A 205 -12.52 -4.32 15.28
C HIS A 205 -11.52 -3.19 15.55
N PRO A 206 -10.33 -3.47 16.11
CA PRO A 206 -9.23 -2.51 16.06
C PRO A 206 -9.01 -2.02 14.62
N CYS A 207 -9.02 -0.71 14.39
CA CYS A 207 -9.23 -0.12 13.06
C CYS A 207 -8.31 -0.64 11.94
N SER A 208 -7.05 -0.93 12.30
CA SER A 208 -6.01 -1.37 11.37
C SER A 208 -5.68 -2.85 11.46
N GLU A 209 -6.36 -3.60 12.34
CA GLU A 209 -6.20 -5.05 12.40
C GLU A 209 -6.73 -5.69 11.12
N LEU A 210 -6.12 -6.80 10.71
CA LEU A 210 -6.56 -7.59 9.59
C LEU A 210 -7.29 -8.83 10.08
N LYS A 211 -8.34 -9.24 9.36
CA LYS A 211 -8.96 -10.54 9.61
C LYS A 211 -7.90 -11.64 9.44
N ASN A 212 -7.75 -12.47 10.48
CA ASN A 212 -6.76 -13.54 10.58
C ASN A 212 -5.29 -13.07 10.68
N ALA A 213 -5.03 -11.87 11.21
CA ALA A 213 -3.67 -11.40 11.45
C ALA A 213 -2.90 -12.35 12.38
N ASN A 214 -1.67 -12.71 12.01
CA ASN A 214 -0.77 -13.48 12.85
C ASN A 214 -0.25 -12.66 14.05
N LEU A 215 -0.16 -11.34 13.91
CA LEU A 215 0.35 -10.40 14.90
C LEU A 215 -0.36 -9.04 14.78
N THR A 216 -0.81 -8.50 15.90
CA THR A 216 -1.40 -7.15 16.00
C THR A 216 -0.65 -6.36 17.08
N ILE A 217 -0.01 -5.25 16.70
CA ILE A 217 0.75 -4.39 17.63
C ILE A 217 0.04 -3.04 17.77
N ALA A 218 -0.43 -2.72 18.97
CA ALA A 218 -1.08 -1.44 19.25
C ALA A 218 -0.06 -0.34 19.60
N MET A 219 0.06 0.66 18.73
CA MET A 219 0.95 1.80 18.94
C MET A 219 0.22 2.94 19.65
N ARG A 220 0.46 3.09 20.96
CA ARG A 220 -0.12 4.18 21.76
C ARG A 220 0.58 5.50 21.46
N TYR A 221 -0.13 6.62 21.64
CA TYR A 221 0.40 7.99 21.53
C TYR A 221 0.95 8.39 20.15
N HIS A 222 0.42 7.75 19.10
CA HIS A 222 0.69 8.12 17.73
C HIS A 222 -0.62 8.55 17.06
N ASP A 223 -0.57 9.65 16.32
CA ASP A 223 -1.59 10.02 15.33
C ASP A 223 -1.39 9.25 14.02
N HIS A 224 -2.27 9.46 13.05
CA HIS A 224 -2.24 8.80 11.74
C HIS A 224 -0.87 8.90 11.04
N VAL A 225 -0.26 10.09 11.04
CA VAL A 225 1.01 10.33 10.35
C VAL A 225 2.20 9.76 11.13
N THR A 226 2.18 9.94 12.44
CA THR A 226 3.26 9.52 13.32
C THR A 226 3.28 8.01 13.51
N VAL A 227 2.13 7.32 13.46
CA VAL A 227 2.11 5.85 13.52
C VAL A 227 2.84 5.26 12.32
N PHE A 228 2.78 5.91 11.16
CA PHE A 228 3.58 5.48 10.01
C PHE A 228 5.03 5.93 10.12
N THR A 229 5.28 7.23 10.31
CA THR A 229 6.65 7.78 10.21
C THR A 229 7.57 7.40 11.37
N ARG A 230 7.05 7.25 12.59
CA ARG A 230 7.87 6.93 13.78
C ARG A 230 8.07 5.43 14.01
N THR A 231 7.27 4.58 13.35
CA THR A 231 7.35 3.12 13.52
C THR A 231 7.98 2.42 12.32
N MET A 232 8.59 3.19 11.40
CA MET A 232 9.34 2.66 10.25
C MET A 232 10.32 1.54 10.60
N PRO A 233 11.12 1.63 11.68
CA PRO A 233 12.03 0.54 12.04
C PRO A 233 11.28 -0.76 12.39
N LEU A 234 10.12 -0.65 13.06
CA LEU A 234 9.28 -1.79 13.38
C LEU A 234 8.66 -2.38 12.11
N GLN A 235 8.08 -1.54 11.25
CA GLN A 235 7.51 -1.97 9.97
C GLN A 235 8.54 -2.73 9.12
N TYR A 236 9.75 -2.20 9.01
CA TYR A 236 10.85 -2.88 8.32
C TYR A 236 11.21 -4.22 8.98
N SER A 237 11.33 -4.24 10.31
CA SER A 237 11.67 -5.47 11.02
C SER A 237 10.63 -6.59 10.85
N LEU A 238 9.35 -6.24 10.68
CA LEU A 238 8.25 -7.19 10.47
C LEU A 238 8.34 -7.87 9.11
N VAL A 239 8.86 -7.18 8.09
CA VAL A 239 9.02 -7.74 6.73
C VAL A 239 10.40 -8.33 6.47
N THR A 240 11.40 -8.10 7.33
CA THR A 240 12.72 -8.74 7.17
C THR A 240 12.92 -9.96 8.06
N ASN A 241 12.19 -10.03 9.18
CA ASN A 241 12.29 -11.12 10.14
C ASN A 241 11.02 -11.96 10.10
N HIS A 242 10.86 -12.71 8.99
CA HIS A 242 9.74 -13.62 8.78
C HIS A 242 9.68 -14.65 9.92
N SER A 243 8.67 -14.51 10.79
CA SER A 243 8.28 -15.41 11.90
C SER A 243 9.44 -16.17 12.59
N GLY A 244 9.91 -15.63 13.72
CA GLY A 244 10.90 -16.27 14.61
C GLY A 244 11.59 -15.32 15.59
N ALA A 245 11.37 -14.01 15.47
CA ALA A 245 11.84 -13.04 16.46
C ALA A 245 10.72 -12.74 17.46
N ASP A 246 11.00 -12.91 18.75
CA ASP A 246 10.15 -12.40 19.83
C ASP A 246 10.11 -10.86 19.73
N TYR A 247 8.92 -10.29 19.53
CA TYR A 247 8.67 -8.84 19.51
C TYR A 247 8.06 -8.37 20.84
#